data_AF-A0A9N7R9Y6-F1
#
_entry.id   AF-A0A9N7R9Y6-F1
#
_cell.length_a   1.000
_cell.length_b   1.000
_cell.length_c   1.000
_cell.angle_alpha   90.00
_cell.angle_beta   90.00
_cell.angle_gamma   90.00
#
_symmetry.space_group_name_H-M   'P 1'
#
loop_
_entity.id
_entity.type
_entity.pdbx_description
1 polymer ?
#
loop_
_entity_poly.entity_id
_entity_poly.type
_entity_poly.pdbx_seq_one_letter_code
_entity_poly.pdbx_strand_id
1 'polypeptide(L)'
;MFTSVQGDHFTAKDIAFENYAGAEKHQAVALRVSADLVLFHNCRMDGYQDTLYAHTYRQFYSNCTITGTIDFVFGDSAAIFQDCTFVVRKPLPNQSCIVTAQGRKDIRQPTGLVLQNCSFVADHDYFPLRHTNKAYLGRPWKEFSRTIILESFLDDLIQPQGWLPWNETFALDTLFYTEFNNRGPAASKAGRVTWAGVKELPASRIRRFTADKFIDGKRWVPVQGVPYAGGFMLPVPAKDANAGAYSPVVPEEDKDIGGSKDKSDSRQRLQCAAEYDLHLQSAQQRACVTSLSRLCPAASGNAKDRDSGASTNPSTRVASNCGPVHLAETSRV
;
A
#
# COMPACT_ATOMS: atom_id res chain seq x y z
N MET A 1 8.99 2.20 14.47
CA MET A 1 7.66 2.73 14.86
C MET A 1 6.93 3.09 13.56
N PHE A 2 5.60 3.03 13.50
CA PHE A 2 4.85 3.34 12.28
C PHE A 2 3.60 4.17 12.60
N THR A 3 3.10 4.92 11.62
CA THR A 3 1.87 5.72 11.78
C THR A 3 0.65 4.90 11.35
N SER A 4 -0.42 4.90 12.15
CA SER A 4 -1.69 4.27 11.81
C SER A 4 -2.83 5.29 11.80
N VAL A 5 -3.49 5.44 10.64
CA VAL A 5 -4.72 6.22 10.50
C VAL A 5 -5.92 5.27 10.60
N GLN A 6 -6.82 5.55 11.55
CA GLN A 6 -8.02 4.73 11.84
C GLN A 6 -9.31 5.59 11.98
N GLY A 7 -9.21 6.92 11.92
CA GLY A 7 -10.35 7.81 11.90
C GLY A 7 -10.78 8.15 10.46
N ASP A 8 -12.06 7.97 10.16
CA ASP A 8 -12.66 8.39 8.88
C ASP A 8 -12.45 9.90 8.63
N HIS A 9 -12.43 10.29 7.36
CA HIS A 9 -12.25 11.68 6.91
C HIS A 9 -10.90 12.32 7.28
N PHE A 10 -9.91 11.53 7.74
CA PHE A 10 -8.57 12.04 8.01
C PHE A 10 -7.94 12.67 6.76
N THR A 11 -7.36 13.86 6.91
CA THR A 11 -6.61 14.55 5.86
C THR A 11 -5.22 14.92 6.39
N ALA A 12 -4.19 14.56 5.63
CA ALA A 12 -2.83 15.05 5.84
C ALA A 12 -2.34 15.81 4.61
N LYS A 13 -1.59 16.89 4.84
CA LYS A 13 -0.94 17.67 3.80
C LYS A 13 0.49 18.02 4.22
N ASP A 14 1.39 18.13 3.23
CA ASP A 14 2.73 18.73 3.40
C ASP A 14 3.58 18.05 4.51
N ILE A 15 3.45 16.73 4.69
CA ILE A 15 4.09 15.97 5.77
C ILE A 15 4.68 14.64 5.29
N ALA A 16 5.76 14.19 5.94
CA ALA A 16 6.41 12.90 5.69
C ALA A 16 6.07 11.86 6.77
N PHE A 17 5.91 10.60 6.34
CA PHE A 17 5.80 9.42 7.19
C PHE A 17 6.94 8.46 6.83
N GLU A 18 7.90 8.26 7.73
CA GLU A 18 9.08 7.43 7.49
C GLU A 18 9.15 6.23 8.45
N ASN A 19 9.64 5.09 7.94
CA ASN A 19 10.18 4.02 8.78
C ASN A 19 11.64 3.71 8.37
N TYR A 20 12.57 4.09 9.25
CA TYR A 20 14.02 4.00 9.06
C TYR A 20 14.62 2.60 9.31
N ALA A 21 13.81 1.54 9.49
CA ALA A 21 14.30 0.21 9.87
C ALA A 21 15.33 -0.40 8.90
N GLY A 22 15.29 -0.05 7.61
CA GLY A 22 16.21 -0.54 6.58
C GLY A 22 15.79 -1.87 5.94
N ALA A 23 16.34 -2.17 4.77
CA ALA A 23 16.00 -3.38 4.00
C ALA A 23 16.29 -4.70 4.76
N GLU A 24 17.32 -4.70 5.62
CA GLU A 24 17.74 -5.83 6.48
C GLU A 24 16.68 -6.22 7.54
N LYS A 25 15.61 -5.43 7.70
CA LYS A 25 14.50 -5.72 8.63
C LYS A 25 13.25 -6.27 7.94
N HIS A 26 13.30 -6.47 6.62
CA HIS A 26 12.16 -6.92 5.82
C HIS A 26 10.95 -5.99 6.01
N GLN A 27 9.76 -6.51 6.32
CA GLN A 27 8.51 -5.74 6.41
C GLN A 27 8.60 -4.61 7.44
N ALA A 28 8.54 -3.36 6.97
CA ALA A 28 8.71 -2.17 7.79
C ALA A 28 7.78 -1.02 7.34
N VAL A 29 6.49 -1.15 7.64
CA VAL A 29 5.46 -0.14 7.32
C VAL A 29 5.81 1.23 7.88
N ALA A 30 5.70 2.28 7.06
CA ALA A 30 5.78 3.67 7.48
C ALA A 30 4.40 4.23 7.83
N LEU A 31 3.41 3.95 6.96
CA LEU A 31 2.04 4.41 7.09
C LEU A 31 1.05 3.27 6.83
N ARG A 32 0.12 3.05 7.76
CA ARG A 32 -1.05 2.17 7.60
C ARG A 32 -2.33 3.00 7.63
N VAL A 33 -3.19 2.82 6.64
CA VAL A 33 -4.47 3.55 6.52
C VAL A 33 -5.63 2.57 6.53
N SER A 34 -6.43 2.60 7.59
CA SER A 34 -7.55 1.68 7.88
C SER A 34 -8.84 2.46 8.16
N ALA A 35 -9.12 3.49 7.38
CA ALA A 35 -10.25 4.41 7.55
C ALA A 35 -10.79 4.87 6.20
N ASP A 36 -12.05 5.30 6.16
CA ASP A 36 -12.76 5.70 4.94
C ASP A 36 -12.65 7.19 4.66
N LEU A 37 -12.69 7.55 3.37
CA LEU A 37 -12.64 8.95 2.89
C LEU A 37 -11.36 9.69 3.32
N VAL A 38 -10.24 8.96 3.36
CA VAL A 38 -8.94 9.49 3.78
C VAL A 38 -8.21 10.16 2.62
N LEU A 39 -7.57 11.31 2.89
CA LEU A 39 -6.84 12.09 1.91
C LEU A 39 -5.39 12.39 2.32
N PHE A 40 -4.46 12.22 1.38
CA PHE A 40 -3.08 12.69 1.48
C PHE A 40 -2.77 13.60 0.29
N HIS A 41 -2.20 14.79 0.53
CA HIS A 41 -1.77 15.68 -0.54
C HIS A 41 -0.38 16.26 -0.28
N ASN A 42 0.52 16.20 -1.26
CA ASN A 42 1.91 16.64 -1.10
C ASN A 42 2.62 15.98 0.11
N CYS A 43 2.29 14.70 0.36
CA CYS A 43 2.86 13.91 1.45
C CYS A 43 3.99 13.01 0.94
N ARG A 44 4.89 12.63 1.84
CA ARG A 44 5.94 11.64 1.54
C ARG A 44 5.75 10.39 2.40
N MET A 45 5.95 9.20 1.82
CA MET A 45 5.93 7.93 2.52
C MET A 45 7.22 7.17 2.22
N ASP A 46 8.11 7.06 3.20
CA ASP A 46 9.45 6.49 3.03
C ASP A 46 9.64 5.21 3.82
N GLY A 47 10.07 4.16 3.13
CA GLY A 47 10.41 2.88 3.75
C GLY A 47 11.25 2.03 2.79
N TYR A 48 11.32 0.72 3.06
CA TYR A 48 11.94 -0.25 2.18
C TYR A 48 10.89 -1.25 1.71
N GLN A 49 10.74 -2.36 2.43
CA GLN A 49 9.67 -3.32 2.17
C GLN A 49 8.41 -2.92 2.94
N ASP A 50 7.24 -3.06 2.30
CA ASP A 50 5.92 -2.80 2.89
C ASP A 50 5.69 -1.32 3.30
N THR A 51 6.28 -0.31 2.61
CA THR A 51 6.21 1.12 3.02
C THR A 51 4.80 1.64 3.34
N LEU A 52 3.86 1.49 2.41
CA LEU A 52 2.48 2.01 2.51
C LEU A 52 1.47 0.86 2.53
N TYR A 53 0.87 0.64 3.71
CA TYR A 53 -0.24 -0.29 3.90
C TYR A 53 -1.57 0.46 3.70
N ALA A 54 -2.01 0.56 2.44
CA ALA A 54 -3.33 1.03 2.04
C ALA A 54 -4.39 -0.07 2.32
N HIS A 55 -4.70 -0.25 3.61
CA HIS A 55 -5.31 -1.50 4.13
C HIS A 55 -6.72 -1.76 3.62
N THR A 56 -7.63 -0.80 3.76
CA THR A 56 -9.07 -0.96 3.43
C THR A 56 -9.75 0.41 3.24
N TYR A 57 -11.03 0.41 2.87
CA TYR A 57 -11.88 1.58 2.61
C TYR A 57 -11.37 2.48 1.47
N ARG A 58 -11.98 3.66 1.28
CA ARG A 58 -11.65 4.58 0.18
C ARG A 58 -10.56 5.57 0.58
N GLN A 59 -9.55 5.69 -0.27
CA GLN A 59 -8.37 6.50 0.00
C GLN A 59 -7.97 7.29 -1.26
N PHE A 60 -7.50 8.52 -1.09
CA PHE A 60 -7.04 9.38 -2.18
C PHE A 60 -5.67 9.99 -1.85
N TYR A 61 -4.70 9.75 -2.71
CA TYR A 61 -3.33 10.26 -2.61
C TYR A 61 -3.07 11.17 -3.81
N SER A 62 -2.67 12.42 -3.57
CA SER A 62 -2.46 13.44 -4.61
C SER A 62 -1.06 14.06 -4.47
N ASN A 63 -0.29 14.14 -5.56
CA ASN A 63 1.04 14.74 -5.57
C ASN A 63 1.97 14.18 -4.46
N CYS A 64 1.82 12.90 -4.12
CA CYS A 64 2.60 12.27 -3.04
C CYS A 64 3.83 11.54 -3.59
N THR A 65 4.90 11.46 -2.80
CA THR A 65 6.09 10.64 -3.13
C THR A 65 6.12 9.41 -2.23
N ILE A 66 6.15 8.22 -2.83
CA ILE A 66 6.20 6.95 -2.10
C ILE A 66 7.47 6.19 -2.50
N THR A 67 8.34 5.93 -1.52
CA THR A 67 9.66 5.32 -1.72
C THR A 67 9.70 3.91 -1.15
N GLY A 68 10.21 2.93 -1.91
CA GLY A 68 10.38 1.57 -1.38
C GLY A 68 11.03 0.56 -2.33
N THR A 69 11.04 -0.70 -1.90
CA THR A 69 11.69 -1.84 -2.57
C THR A 69 10.68 -2.92 -2.94
N ILE A 70 10.28 -3.76 -1.98
CA ILE A 70 9.39 -4.91 -2.15
C ILE A 70 8.00 -4.54 -1.64
N ASP A 71 6.98 -4.80 -2.45
CA ASP A 71 5.55 -4.68 -2.11
C ASP A 71 5.19 -3.34 -1.44
N PHE A 72 5.86 -2.25 -1.85
CA PHE A 72 5.90 -1.03 -1.04
C PHE A 72 4.61 -0.20 -1.07
N VAL A 73 3.65 -0.55 -1.93
CA VAL A 73 2.24 -0.14 -1.86
C VAL A 73 1.36 -1.39 -1.87
N PHE A 74 0.69 -1.68 -0.76
CA PHE A 74 -0.05 -2.94 -0.60
C PHE A 74 -1.29 -2.81 0.28
N GLY A 75 -2.17 -3.81 0.21
CA GLY A 75 -3.44 -3.86 0.94
C GLY A 75 -4.66 -4.02 0.02
N ASP A 76 -5.85 -3.88 0.61
CA ASP A 76 -7.14 -4.11 -0.05
C ASP A 76 -8.09 -2.89 0.06
N SER A 77 -7.53 -1.67 0.05
CA SER A 77 -8.30 -0.44 -0.11
C SER A 77 -8.87 -0.27 -1.53
N ALA A 78 -9.86 0.61 -1.67
CA ALA A 78 -10.18 1.27 -2.93
C ALA A 78 -9.39 2.59 -2.97
N ALA A 79 -8.14 2.54 -3.47
CA ALA A 79 -7.24 3.69 -3.45
C ALA A 79 -6.96 4.25 -4.86
N ILE A 80 -6.99 5.57 -4.96
CA ILE A 80 -6.55 6.33 -6.13
C ILE A 80 -5.29 7.10 -5.76
N PHE A 81 -4.26 7.00 -6.60
CA PHE A 81 -3.06 7.81 -6.58
C PHE A 81 -3.09 8.70 -7.84
N GLN A 82 -3.07 10.02 -7.67
CA GLN A 82 -3.00 11.02 -8.75
C GLN A 82 -1.73 11.85 -8.62
N ASP A 83 -1.03 12.07 -9.73
CA ASP A 83 0.21 12.86 -9.81
C ASP A 83 1.32 12.40 -8.83
N CYS A 84 1.26 11.14 -8.38
CA CYS A 84 2.19 10.61 -7.38
C CYS A 84 3.49 10.12 -8.04
N THR A 85 4.59 10.17 -7.28
CA THR A 85 5.90 9.62 -7.71
C THR A 85 6.22 8.37 -6.90
N PHE A 86 6.34 7.23 -7.57
CA PHE A 86 6.77 5.96 -7.00
C PHE A 86 8.28 5.80 -7.24
N VAL A 87 9.05 5.91 -6.17
CA VAL A 87 10.53 5.88 -6.21
C VAL A 87 11.00 4.50 -5.79
N VAL A 88 11.53 3.73 -6.75
CA VAL A 88 12.14 2.43 -6.49
C VAL A 88 13.55 2.65 -5.97
N ARG A 89 13.78 2.28 -4.70
CA ARG A 89 15.09 2.40 -4.04
C ARG A 89 15.90 1.10 -4.09
N LYS A 90 17.17 1.21 -3.71
CA LYS A 90 18.11 0.09 -3.70
C LYS A 90 17.68 -0.99 -2.69
N PRO A 91 17.43 -2.24 -3.13
CA PRO A 91 17.10 -3.36 -2.24
C PRO A 91 18.38 -4.08 -1.79
N LEU A 92 18.23 -5.21 -1.06
CA LEU A 92 19.37 -6.09 -0.79
C LEU A 92 19.85 -6.78 -2.08
N PRO A 93 21.08 -7.33 -2.11
CA PRO A 93 21.55 -8.14 -3.24
C PRO A 93 20.57 -9.26 -3.61
N ASN A 94 20.42 -9.50 -4.91
CA ASN A 94 19.52 -10.52 -5.49
C ASN A 94 18.02 -10.34 -5.23
N GLN A 95 17.58 -9.24 -4.61
CA GLN A 95 16.16 -8.90 -4.51
C GLN A 95 15.67 -8.14 -5.75
N SER A 96 14.45 -8.46 -6.20
CA SER A 96 13.66 -7.62 -7.11
C SER A 96 12.86 -6.60 -6.31
N CYS A 97 12.59 -5.45 -6.93
CA CYS A 97 11.66 -4.46 -6.42
C CYS A 97 10.27 -4.65 -7.04
N ILE A 98 9.22 -4.40 -6.27
CA ILE A 98 7.82 -4.54 -6.67
C ILE A 98 7.04 -3.34 -6.12
N VAL A 99 6.40 -2.58 -7.01
CA VAL A 99 5.65 -1.37 -6.61
C VAL A 99 4.36 -1.72 -5.89
N THR A 100 3.53 -2.60 -6.47
CA THR A 100 2.22 -2.95 -5.89
C THR A 100 2.05 -4.42 -5.49
N ALA A 101 1.40 -4.67 -4.37
CA ALA A 101 0.96 -6.00 -3.94
C ALA A 101 -0.50 -5.95 -3.45
N GLN A 102 -1.45 -5.92 -4.40
CA GLN A 102 -2.86 -5.74 -4.06
C GLN A 102 -3.50 -7.02 -3.51
N GLY A 103 -4.34 -6.83 -2.47
CA GLY A 103 -4.81 -7.87 -1.57
C GLY A 103 -6.27 -8.29 -1.71
N ARG A 104 -6.93 -8.10 -2.87
CA ARG A 104 -8.34 -8.45 -3.05
C ARG A 104 -8.58 -9.97 -3.04
N LYS A 105 -9.49 -10.43 -2.18
CA LYS A 105 -9.76 -11.85 -1.86
C LYS A 105 -11.06 -12.38 -2.45
N ASP A 106 -11.98 -11.50 -2.84
CA ASP A 106 -13.28 -11.84 -3.43
C ASP A 106 -13.57 -10.90 -4.60
N ILE A 107 -13.97 -11.47 -5.73
CA ILE A 107 -14.25 -10.73 -6.98
C ILE A 107 -15.29 -9.61 -6.83
N ARG A 108 -16.17 -9.70 -5.82
CA ARG A 108 -17.26 -8.75 -5.53
C ARG A 108 -16.83 -7.56 -4.66
N GLN A 109 -15.60 -7.57 -4.14
CA GLN A 109 -15.05 -6.43 -3.39
C GLN A 109 -14.74 -5.27 -4.36
N PRO A 110 -15.24 -4.05 -4.11
CA PRO A 110 -15.00 -2.88 -4.96
C PRO A 110 -13.62 -2.24 -4.75
N THR A 111 -12.61 -3.07 -4.43
CA THR A 111 -11.27 -2.65 -3.98
C THR A 111 -10.23 -2.81 -5.08
N GLY A 112 -9.09 -2.14 -4.94
CA GLY A 112 -8.03 -2.10 -5.94
C GLY A 112 -7.17 -0.85 -5.82
N LEU A 113 -5.98 -0.90 -6.40
CA LEU A 113 -5.06 0.24 -6.47
C LEU A 113 -5.10 0.82 -7.88
N VAL A 114 -5.47 2.10 -8.01
CA VAL A 114 -5.47 2.83 -9.28
C VAL A 114 -4.39 3.90 -9.23
N LEU A 115 -3.40 3.80 -10.10
CA LEU A 115 -2.28 4.72 -10.21
C LEU A 115 -2.44 5.51 -11.51
N GLN A 116 -2.87 6.78 -11.38
CA GLN A 116 -3.27 7.67 -12.46
C GLN A 116 -2.30 8.86 -12.59
N ASN A 117 -1.81 9.12 -13.80
CA ASN A 117 -0.82 10.18 -14.08
C ASN A 117 0.40 10.18 -13.15
N CYS A 118 0.79 9.01 -12.66
CA CYS A 118 1.90 8.86 -11.73
C CYS A 118 3.23 8.70 -12.49
N SER A 119 4.35 8.89 -11.80
CA SER A 119 5.70 8.65 -12.33
C SER A 119 6.37 7.50 -11.58
N PHE A 120 6.93 6.54 -12.32
CA PHE A 120 7.67 5.40 -11.79
C PHE A 120 9.13 5.59 -12.12
N VAL A 121 9.96 5.86 -11.10
CA VAL A 121 11.35 6.31 -11.27
C VAL A 121 12.31 5.54 -10.36
N ALA A 122 13.58 5.55 -10.74
CA ALA A 122 14.66 5.02 -9.90
C ALA A 122 15.15 6.07 -8.90
N ASP A 123 15.41 5.65 -7.67
CA ASP A 123 16.29 6.38 -6.75
C ASP A 123 17.72 6.46 -7.30
N HIS A 124 18.48 7.48 -6.89
CA HIS A 124 19.87 7.67 -7.32
C HIS A 124 20.74 6.42 -7.10
N ASP A 125 20.65 5.79 -5.93
CA ASP A 125 21.51 4.65 -5.59
C ASP A 125 21.02 3.33 -6.21
N TYR A 126 19.78 3.32 -6.70
CA TYR A 126 19.19 2.20 -7.44
C TYR A 126 19.43 2.30 -8.95
N PHE A 127 19.52 3.51 -9.52
CA PHE A 127 19.61 3.71 -10.96
C PHE A 127 20.76 2.90 -11.63
N PRO A 128 21.98 2.80 -11.08
CA PRO A 128 23.03 1.94 -11.66
C PRO A 128 22.73 0.43 -11.64
N LEU A 129 21.79 0.00 -10.77
CA LEU A 129 21.47 -1.39 -10.48
C LEU A 129 20.14 -1.86 -11.10
N ARG A 130 19.36 -0.96 -11.70
CA ARG A 130 17.98 -1.22 -12.17
C ARG A 130 17.81 -2.33 -13.22
N HIS A 131 18.92 -2.75 -13.85
CA HIS A 131 18.96 -3.85 -14.82
C HIS A 131 19.40 -5.18 -14.21
N THR A 132 19.97 -5.18 -13.00
CA THR A 132 20.38 -6.39 -12.25
C THR A 132 19.39 -6.69 -11.12
N ASN A 133 19.10 -5.71 -10.27
CA ASN A 133 17.96 -5.71 -9.37
C ASN A 133 16.73 -5.27 -10.17
N LYS A 134 15.83 -6.20 -10.49
CA LYS A 134 14.71 -5.96 -11.42
C LYS A 134 13.53 -5.26 -10.74
N ALA A 135 12.88 -4.30 -11.38
CA ALA A 135 11.62 -3.71 -10.90
C ALA A 135 10.38 -4.18 -11.68
N TYR A 136 9.26 -4.35 -10.97
CA TYR A 136 7.96 -4.74 -11.52
C TYR A 136 6.83 -3.82 -11.00
N LEU A 137 5.80 -3.62 -11.81
CA LEU A 137 4.60 -2.85 -11.49
C LEU A 137 3.83 -3.47 -10.31
N GLY A 138 3.79 -4.80 -10.23
CA GLY A 138 3.16 -5.49 -9.11
C GLY A 138 3.17 -7.01 -9.17
N ARG A 139 2.65 -7.63 -8.10
CA ARG A 139 2.42 -9.08 -7.99
C ARG A 139 1.16 -9.41 -7.16
N PRO A 140 0.42 -10.50 -7.45
CA PRO A 140 -0.89 -10.75 -6.85
C PRO A 140 -0.78 -11.34 -5.44
N TRP A 141 -0.86 -10.50 -4.40
CA TRP A 141 -0.80 -10.98 -3.01
C TRP A 141 -2.00 -11.85 -2.62
N LYS A 142 -3.15 -11.66 -3.30
CA LYS A 142 -4.38 -12.46 -3.17
C LYS A 142 -5.00 -12.78 -4.53
N GLU A 143 -5.89 -13.75 -4.54
CA GLU A 143 -6.43 -14.44 -5.73
C GLU A 143 -7.10 -13.51 -6.75
N PHE A 144 -7.76 -12.44 -6.31
CA PHE A 144 -8.47 -11.50 -7.19
C PHE A 144 -7.76 -10.14 -7.29
N SER A 145 -6.44 -10.10 -7.01
CA SER A 145 -5.60 -8.90 -6.99
C SER A 145 -5.92 -7.94 -8.14
N ARG A 146 -6.16 -6.66 -7.82
CA ARG A 146 -6.56 -5.65 -8.81
C ARG A 146 -5.74 -4.37 -8.73
N THR A 147 -4.91 -4.16 -9.74
CA THR A 147 -4.07 -2.97 -9.93
C THR A 147 -4.29 -2.39 -11.33
N ILE A 148 -4.51 -1.09 -11.41
CA ILE A 148 -4.72 -0.36 -12.67
C ILE A 148 -3.67 0.74 -12.77
N ILE A 149 -2.85 0.72 -13.81
CA ILE A 149 -1.84 1.76 -14.09
C ILE A 149 -2.29 2.52 -15.33
N LEU A 150 -2.76 3.76 -15.18
CA LEU A 150 -3.24 4.53 -16.32
C LEU A 150 -2.61 5.91 -16.40
N GLU A 151 -2.46 6.41 -17.62
CA GLU A 151 -1.95 7.75 -17.93
C GLU A 151 -0.57 8.05 -17.32
N SER A 152 0.21 7.03 -16.93
CA SER A 152 1.40 7.17 -16.08
C SER A 152 2.70 7.11 -16.87
N PHE A 153 3.77 7.72 -16.35
CA PHE A 153 5.12 7.63 -16.89
C PHE A 153 5.88 6.44 -16.28
N LEU A 154 6.31 5.50 -17.13
CA LEU A 154 7.10 4.34 -16.78
C LEU A 154 8.54 4.50 -17.32
N ASP A 155 9.47 4.80 -16.42
CA ASP A 155 10.90 4.89 -16.74
C ASP A 155 11.53 3.50 -16.99
N ASP A 156 12.78 3.44 -17.44
CA ASP A 156 13.42 2.24 -17.99
C ASP A 156 13.77 1.14 -16.95
N LEU A 157 13.47 1.36 -15.67
CA LEU A 157 13.65 0.37 -14.60
C LEU A 157 12.64 -0.79 -14.65
N ILE A 158 11.43 -0.54 -15.19
CA ILE A 158 10.35 -1.53 -15.18
C ILE A 158 10.64 -2.59 -16.24
N GLN A 159 10.71 -3.86 -15.82
CA GLN A 159 11.00 -4.97 -16.72
C GLN A 159 9.94 -5.10 -17.83
N PRO A 160 10.29 -5.56 -19.05
CA PRO A 160 9.34 -5.72 -20.16
C PRO A 160 8.10 -6.54 -19.80
N GLN A 161 8.26 -7.56 -18.94
CA GLN A 161 7.19 -8.41 -18.42
C GLN A 161 6.11 -7.61 -17.66
N GLY A 162 6.47 -6.46 -17.07
CA GLY A 162 5.63 -5.57 -16.28
C GLY A 162 5.29 -6.12 -14.89
N TRP A 163 4.78 -7.35 -14.84
CA TRP A 163 4.21 -7.96 -13.65
C TRP A 163 4.99 -9.22 -13.25
N LEU A 164 5.05 -9.51 -11.95
CA LEU A 164 5.76 -10.67 -11.38
C LEU A 164 4.74 -11.67 -10.78
N PRO A 165 4.89 -12.99 -10.99
CA PRO A 165 4.07 -13.98 -10.28
C PRO A 165 4.26 -13.86 -8.76
N TRP A 166 3.20 -14.17 -8.00
CA TRP A 166 3.34 -14.30 -6.54
C TRP A 166 3.97 -15.66 -6.17
N ASN A 167 3.41 -16.74 -6.70
CA ASN A 167 3.96 -18.09 -6.64
C ASN A 167 3.43 -18.88 -7.84
N GLU A 168 4.33 -19.43 -8.68
CA GLU A 168 3.99 -20.23 -9.86
C GLU A 168 2.84 -19.63 -10.71
N THR A 169 1.69 -20.32 -10.77
CA THR A 169 0.48 -19.92 -11.50
C THR A 169 -0.62 -19.31 -10.62
N PHE A 170 -0.36 -19.06 -9.34
CA PHE A 170 -1.34 -18.49 -8.43
C PHE A 170 -1.89 -17.16 -8.93
N ALA A 171 -3.22 -17.03 -8.91
CA ALA A 171 -4.00 -15.85 -9.29
C ALA A 171 -3.89 -15.38 -10.75
N LEU A 172 -3.07 -16.02 -11.61
CA LEU A 172 -2.75 -15.48 -12.94
C LEU A 172 -3.98 -15.37 -13.87
N ASP A 173 -4.99 -16.22 -13.67
CA ASP A 173 -6.24 -16.21 -14.45
C ASP A 173 -7.35 -15.34 -13.82
N THR A 174 -7.27 -15.08 -12.52
CA THR A 174 -8.33 -14.45 -11.70
C THR A 174 -8.03 -13.02 -11.26
N LEU A 175 -6.76 -12.60 -11.31
CA LEU A 175 -6.35 -11.22 -11.08
C LEU A 175 -6.89 -10.28 -12.16
N PHE A 176 -6.85 -8.98 -11.89
CA PHE A 176 -7.25 -7.93 -12.84
C PHE A 176 -6.15 -6.86 -12.89
N TYR A 177 -5.20 -7.01 -13.80
CA TYR A 177 -4.17 -6.00 -14.07
C TYR A 177 -4.40 -5.36 -15.43
N THR A 178 -4.27 -4.05 -15.53
CA THR A 178 -4.42 -3.35 -16.82
C THR A 178 -3.58 -2.08 -16.87
N GLU A 179 -3.14 -1.75 -18.08
CA GLU A 179 -2.28 -0.61 -18.39
C GLU A 179 -2.89 0.21 -19.54
N PHE A 180 -3.20 1.48 -19.30
CA PHE A 180 -3.92 2.31 -20.28
C PHE A 180 -3.26 3.69 -20.47
N ASN A 181 -2.94 4.06 -21.71
CA ASN A 181 -2.38 5.38 -22.07
C ASN A 181 -1.09 5.76 -21.30
N ASN A 182 -0.28 4.76 -20.91
CA ASN A 182 1.01 4.99 -20.25
C ASN A 182 2.06 5.49 -21.26
N ARG A 183 3.06 6.22 -20.77
CA ARG A 183 4.14 6.88 -21.53
C ARG A 183 5.52 6.56 -20.93
N GLY A 184 6.60 6.86 -21.65
CA GLY A 184 7.96 6.57 -21.21
C GLY A 184 8.54 5.27 -21.76
N PRO A 185 9.85 5.02 -21.56
CA PRO A 185 10.58 3.93 -22.20
C PRO A 185 10.03 2.52 -21.88
N ALA A 186 9.50 2.29 -20.68
CA ALA A 186 8.94 0.98 -20.29
C ALA A 186 7.42 0.83 -20.54
N ALA A 187 6.77 1.82 -21.17
CA ALA A 187 5.33 1.78 -21.46
C ALA A 187 4.92 0.84 -22.62
N SER A 188 5.89 0.31 -23.38
CA SER A 188 5.59 -0.69 -24.40
C SER A 188 5.06 -1.98 -23.78
N LYS A 189 3.89 -2.42 -24.23
CA LYS A 189 3.23 -3.64 -23.73
C LYS A 189 3.62 -4.92 -24.50
N ALA A 190 4.43 -4.80 -25.55
CA ALA A 190 4.80 -5.91 -26.43
C ALA A 190 5.57 -7.05 -25.74
N GLY A 191 6.25 -6.77 -24.61
CA GLY A 191 6.97 -7.77 -23.81
C GLY A 191 6.25 -8.21 -22.52
N ARG A 192 5.00 -7.78 -22.31
CA ARG A 192 4.24 -8.08 -21.08
C ARG A 192 3.91 -9.56 -20.98
N VAL A 193 3.68 -10.01 -19.75
CA VAL A 193 3.15 -11.34 -19.46
C VAL A 193 1.78 -11.57 -20.09
N THR A 194 1.53 -12.80 -20.54
CA THR A 194 0.32 -13.17 -21.30
C THR A 194 -0.75 -13.85 -20.43
N TRP A 195 -0.85 -13.48 -19.15
CA TRP A 195 -1.79 -14.10 -18.21
C TRP A 195 -3.23 -13.64 -18.50
N ALA A 196 -4.23 -14.52 -18.32
CA ALA A 196 -5.62 -14.17 -18.60
C ALA A 196 -6.20 -13.06 -17.68
N GLY A 197 -5.56 -12.83 -16.53
CA GLY A 197 -5.84 -11.71 -15.64
C GLY A 197 -5.23 -10.36 -16.07
N VAL A 198 -4.25 -10.33 -16.98
CA VAL A 198 -3.75 -9.08 -17.58
C VAL A 198 -4.68 -8.70 -18.74
N LYS A 199 -5.41 -7.60 -18.58
CA LYS A 199 -6.51 -7.20 -19.46
C LYS A 199 -6.13 -6.04 -20.37
N GLU A 200 -6.46 -6.16 -21.64
CA GLU A 200 -6.53 -5.07 -22.62
C GLU A 200 -7.98 -4.57 -22.70
N LEU A 201 -8.21 -3.28 -22.46
CA LEU A 201 -9.55 -2.73 -22.26
C LEU A 201 -9.72 -1.40 -22.99
N PRO A 202 -10.89 -1.16 -23.64
CA PRO A 202 -11.17 0.13 -24.26
C PRO A 202 -11.37 1.21 -23.21
N ALA A 203 -11.12 2.47 -23.59
CA ALA A 203 -11.34 3.66 -22.75
C ALA A 203 -12.74 3.71 -22.09
N SER A 204 -13.77 3.14 -22.73
CA SER A 204 -15.13 3.05 -22.17
C SER A 204 -15.24 2.13 -20.94
N ARG A 205 -14.49 1.01 -20.89
CA ARG A 205 -14.40 0.15 -19.69
C ARG A 205 -13.44 0.75 -18.66
N ILE A 206 -12.29 1.29 -19.08
CA ILE A 206 -11.30 1.90 -18.18
C ILE A 206 -11.89 3.06 -17.36
N ARG A 207 -12.82 3.84 -17.93
CA ARG A 207 -13.47 4.99 -17.27
C ARG A 207 -14.07 4.68 -15.88
N ARG A 208 -14.41 3.43 -15.57
CA ARG A 208 -14.90 3.04 -14.23
C ARG A 208 -13.86 3.17 -13.12
N PHE A 209 -12.58 3.18 -13.47
CA PHE A 209 -11.47 3.30 -12.53
C PHE A 209 -11.05 4.75 -12.24
N THR A 210 -11.64 5.76 -12.90
CA THR A 210 -11.36 7.16 -12.56
C THR A 210 -11.99 7.55 -11.22
N ALA A 211 -11.46 8.59 -10.56
CA ALA A 211 -11.83 8.92 -9.18
C ALA A 211 -13.34 9.18 -8.96
N ASP A 212 -14.04 9.80 -9.91
CA ASP A 212 -15.51 10.00 -9.84
C ASP A 212 -16.30 8.69 -9.81
N LYS A 213 -15.73 7.60 -10.32
CA LYS A 213 -16.41 6.30 -10.49
C LYS A 213 -15.96 5.26 -9.48
N PHE A 214 -14.66 5.17 -9.22
CA PHE A 214 -14.10 4.12 -8.37
C PHE A 214 -14.29 4.39 -6.88
N ILE A 215 -14.15 5.66 -6.45
CA ILE A 215 -14.21 6.07 -5.03
C ILE A 215 -15.32 7.09 -4.73
N ASP A 216 -16.22 7.36 -5.68
CA ASP A 216 -17.25 8.42 -5.59
C ASP A 216 -16.62 9.80 -5.29
N GLY A 217 -15.41 10.04 -5.82
CA GLY A 217 -14.48 11.09 -5.41
C GLY A 217 -15.05 12.51 -5.48
N LYS A 218 -15.91 12.76 -6.49
CA LYS A 218 -16.63 14.02 -6.70
C LYS A 218 -17.34 14.55 -5.45
N ARG A 219 -17.78 13.66 -4.56
CA ARG A 219 -18.56 14.03 -3.36
C ARG A 219 -17.72 14.52 -2.19
N TRP A 220 -16.42 14.18 -2.15
CA TRP A 220 -15.63 14.28 -0.92
C TRP A 220 -14.21 14.82 -1.12
N VAL A 221 -13.57 14.54 -2.25
CA VAL A 221 -12.21 15.02 -2.53
C VAL A 221 -12.17 16.53 -2.77
N PRO A 222 -13.03 17.14 -3.63
CA PRO A 222 -12.98 18.59 -3.88
C PRO A 222 -13.24 19.45 -2.64
N VAL A 223 -13.97 18.93 -1.65
CA VAL A 223 -14.28 19.61 -0.39
C VAL A 223 -13.01 19.90 0.43
N GLN A 224 -11.94 19.11 0.23
CA GLN A 224 -10.66 19.29 0.92
C GLN A 224 -9.74 20.34 0.27
N GLY A 225 -10.15 20.96 -0.85
CA GLY A 225 -9.41 22.03 -1.51
C GLY A 225 -8.03 21.60 -2.05
N VAL A 226 -7.94 20.43 -2.67
CA VAL A 226 -6.73 19.91 -3.32
C VAL A 226 -6.96 19.69 -4.82
N PRO A 227 -5.90 19.67 -5.66
CA PRO A 227 -6.00 19.25 -7.05
C PRO A 227 -6.66 17.87 -7.20
N TYR A 228 -7.59 17.76 -8.16
CA TYR A 228 -8.42 16.58 -8.34
C TYR A 228 -8.85 16.43 -9.80
N ALA A 229 -8.66 15.23 -10.36
CA ALA A 229 -9.23 14.86 -11.65
C ALA A 229 -10.29 13.74 -11.48
N GLY A 230 -11.55 14.06 -11.74
CA GLY A 230 -12.63 13.06 -11.66
C GLY A 230 -12.60 12.01 -12.77
N GLY A 231 -12.02 12.35 -13.92
CA GLY A 231 -11.98 11.54 -15.14
C GLY A 231 -10.57 11.19 -15.59
N PHE A 232 -10.39 11.04 -16.90
CA PHE A 232 -9.08 10.97 -17.55
C PHE A 232 -8.36 12.32 -17.43
N MET A 233 -7.03 12.29 -17.23
CA MET A 233 -6.15 13.45 -17.12
C MET A 233 -5.45 13.78 -18.43
N LEU A 234 -5.36 12.82 -19.35
CA LEU A 234 -4.78 12.98 -20.67
C LEU A 234 -5.86 12.86 -21.76
N PRO A 235 -5.61 13.36 -22.98
CA PRO A 235 -6.42 13.02 -24.13
C PRO A 235 -6.49 11.50 -24.32
N VAL A 236 -7.70 10.98 -24.48
CA VAL A 236 -7.95 9.57 -24.81
C VAL A 236 -7.40 9.30 -26.22
N PRO A 237 -6.59 8.25 -26.44
CA PRO A 237 -6.07 7.92 -27.76
C PRO A 237 -7.18 7.71 -28.80
N ALA A 238 -7.02 8.28 -29.99
CA ALA A 238 -7.99 8.13 -31.09
C ALA A 238 -8.03 6.70 -31.66
N LYS A 239 -6.95 5.93 -31.45
CA LYS A 239 -6.86 4.49 -31.64
C LYS A 239 -6.00 3.94 -30.51
N ASP A 240 -6.48 2.90 -29.82
CA ASP A 240 -5.64 2.16 -28.87
C ASP A 240 -4.58 1.40 -29.67
N ALA A 241 -3.35 1.90 -29.66
CA ALA A 241 -2.28 1.46 -30.58
C ALA A 241 -1.86 -0.01 -30.44
N ASN A 242 -2.29 -0.68 -29.35
CA ASN A 242 -2.06 -2.09 -29.07
C ASN A 242 -3.34 -2.95 -29.23
N ALA A 243 -4.29 -2.56 -30.10
CA ALA A 243 -5.58 -3.23 -30.29
C ALA A 243 -5.51 -4.61 -30.99
N GLY A 244 -4.63 -5.50 -30.53
CA GLY A 244 -4.66 -6.94 -30.81
C GLY A 244 -5.81 -7.64 -30.07
N ALA A 245 -7.05 -7.18 -30.33
CA ALA A 245 -8.30 -7.49 -29.63
C ALA A 245 -8.32 -7.09 -28.14
N TYR A 246 -9.45 -6.53 -27.69
CA TYR A 246 -9.69 -6.31 -26.25
C TYR A 246 -10.02 -7.63 -25.56
N SER A 247 -9.65 -7.74 -24.28
CA SER A 247 -10.06 -8.84 -23.43
C SER A 247 -11.60 -8.92 -23.32
N PRO A 248 -12.18 -10.14 -23.29
CA PRO A 248 -13.63 -10.31 -23.23
C PRO A 248 -14.25 -9.64 -22.00
N VAL A 249 -15.55 -9.36 -22.08
CA VAL A 249 -16.33 -8.89 -20.93
C VAL A 249 -16.75 -10.09 -20.10
N VAL A 250 -16.19 -10.21 -18.90
CA VAL A 250 -16.67 -11.16 -17.89
C VAL A 250 -17.74 -10.45 -17.04
N PRO A 251 -19.00 -10.90 -17.01
CA PRO A 251 -20.06 -10.17 -16.32
C PRO A 251 -19.84 -9.94 -14.82
N GLU A 252 -19.05 -10.78 -14.14
CA GLU A 252 -18.76 -10.63 -12.72
C GLU A 252 -17.69 -9.56 -12.42
N GLU A 253 -16.71 -9.36 -13.32
CA GLU A 253 -15.63 -8.36 -13.18
C GLU A 253 -16.11 -6.90 -13.18
N ASP A 254 -17.35 -6.67 -13.64
CA ASP A 254 -17.91 -5.34 -13.90
C ASP A 254 -19.06 -4.97 -12.94
N LYS A 255 -19.49 -5.89 -12.05
CA LYS A 255 -20.63 -5.71 -11.11
C LYS A 255 -20.30 -4.97 -9.82
N ASP A 256 -19.04 -4.95 -9.41
CA ASP A 256 -18.62 -4.42 -8.11
C ASP A 256 -18.49 -2.89 -8.09
N ILE A 257 -18.14 -2.29 -9.24
CA ILE A 257 -18.04 -0.83 -9.46
C ILE A 257 -19.33 -0.27 -10.10
N GLY A 258 -20.27 -1.13 -10.49
CA GLY A 258 -21.46 -0.76 -11.27
C GLY A 258 -22.78 -0.70 -10.46
N GLY A 259 -23.43 0.45 -10.45
CA GLY A 259 -24.90 0.54 -10.44
C GLY A 259 -25.65 0.35 -9.12
N SER A 260 -25.01 0.02 -8.00
CA SER A 260 -25.72 0.03 -6.70
C SER A 260 -26.19 1.45 -6.36
N LYS A 261 -27.51 1.61 -6.25
CA LYS A 261 -28.12 2.83 -5.69
C LYS A 261 -27.97 2.90 -4.17
N ASP A 262 -27.57 1.80 -3.53
CA ASP A 262 -27.51 1.69 -2.08
C ASP A 262 -26.06 1.79 -1.58
N LYS A 263 -25.80 2.86 -0.83
CA LYS A 263 -24.46 3.18 -0.29
C LYS A 263 -24.17 2.47 1.03
N SER A 264 -25.19 1.88 1.66
CA SER A 264 -24.99 1.02 2.82
C SER A 264 -24.16 -0.20 2.41
N ASP A 265 -24.57 -0.85 1.32
CA ASP A 265 -23.95 -2.05 0.74
C ASP A 265 -22.47 -1.85 0.37
N SER A 266 -22.08 -0.75 -0.28
CA SER A 266 -20.66 -0.52 -0.62
C SER A 266 -19.76 -0.29 0.59
N ARG A 267 -20.21 0.47 1.60
CA ARG A 267 -19.48 0.64 2.87
C ARG A 267 -19.42 -0.68 3.65
N GLN A 268 -20.52 -1.43 3.68
CA GLN A 268 -20.62 -2.70 4.37
C GLN A 268 -19.71 -3.77 3.73
N ARG A 269 -19.61 -3.83 2.39
CA ARG A 269 -18.64 -4.70 1.69
C ARG A 269 -17.19 -4.37 2.04
N LEU A 270 -16.83 -3.08 2.11
CA LEU A 270 -15.49 -2.63 2.53
C LEU A 270 -15.22 -2.94 4.01
N GLN A 271 -16.23 -2.87 4.88
CA GLN A 271 -16.12 -3.23 6.29
C GLN A 271 -15.94 -4.75 6.49
N CYS A 272 -16.74 -5.59 5.80
CA CYS A 272 -16.56 -7.04 5.84
C CYS A 272 -15.17 -7.47 5.33
N ALA A 273 -14.63 -6.76 4.32
CA ALA A 273 -13.25 -6.96 3.87
C ALA A 273 -12.21 -6.66 4.97
N ALA A 274 -12.39 -5.56 5.70
CA ALA A 274 -11.51 -5.13 6.79
C ALA A 274 -11.53 -6.10 7.98
N GLU A 275 -12.73 -6.53 8.39
CA GLU A 275 -12.93 -7.45 9.53
C GLU A 275 -12.30 -8.83 9.26
N TYR A 276 -12.42 -9.34 8.02
CA TYR A 276 -11.80 -10.60 7.62
C TYR A 276 -10.26 -10.54 7.60
N ASP A 277 -9.65 -9.39 7.26
CA ASP A 277 -8.19 -9.24 7.26
C ASP A 277 -7.61 -9.05 8.68
N LEU A 278 -8.35 -8.41 9.59
CA LEU A 278 -7.98 -8.27 11.01
C LEU A 278 -7.75 -9.61 11.72
N HIS A 279 -8.58 -10.62 11.44
CA HIS A 279 -8.38 -11.97 12.00
C HIS A 279 -7.09 -12.65 11.49
N LEU A 280 -6.78 -12.50 10.20
CA LEU A 280 -5.60 -13.11 9.56
C LEU A 280 -4.29 -12.40 9.92
N GLN A 281 -4.28 -11.06 9.96
CA GLN A 281 -3.08 -10.26 10.30
C GLN A 281 -2.57 -10.50 11.72
N SER A 282 -3.42 -10.99 12.64
CA SER A 282 -2.99 -11.35 13.99
C SER A 282 -1.91 -12.44 14.01
N ALA A 283 -1.72 -13.20 12.92
CA ALA A 283 -0.59 -14.12 12.74
C ALA A 283 0.68 -13.41 12.24
N GLN A 284 0.57 -12.53 11.23
CA GLN A 284 1.73 -11.84 10.63
C GLN A 284 2.34 -10.81 11.60
N GLN A 285 1.52 -10.06 12.34
CA GLN A 285 2.03 -9.09 13.32
C GLN A 285 2.66 -9.76 14.54
N ARG A 286 2.16 -10.93 14.97
CA ARG A 286 2.79 -11.70 16.06
C ARG A 286 4.22 -12.11 15.71
N ALA A 287 4.50 -12.53 14.48
CA ALA A 287 5.85 -12.90 14.04
C ALA A 287 6.89 -11.77 14.19
N CYS A 288 6.48 -10.50 14.10
CA CYS A 288 7.34 -9.34 14.31
C CYS A 288 7.69 -9.12 15.79
N VAL A 289 6.82 -9.53 16.72
CA VAL A 289 7.08 -9.45 18.17
C VAL A 289 7.92 -10.65 18.65
N THR A 290 7.69 -11.86 18.12
CA THR A 290 8.43 -13.06 18.54
C THR A 290 9.88 -13.13 18.06
N SER A 291 10.29 -12.32 17.09
CA SER A 291 11.68 -12.23 16.64
C SER A 291 12.53 -11.34 17.56
N LEU A 292 11.96 -10.23 18.05
CA LEU A 292 12.62 -9.31 18.99
C LEU A 292 12.86 -9.94 20.37
N SER A 293 11.95 -10.79 20.85
CA SER A 293 12.10 -11.45 22.16
C SER A 293 13.16 -12.57 22.21
N ARG A 294 13.79 -12.93 21.08
CA ARG A 294 14.85 -13.94 21.01
C ARG A 294 16.28 -13.37 21.01
N LEU A 295 16.45 -12.05 21.07
CA LEU A 295 17.75 -11.37 20.98
C LEU A 295 18.22 -10.68 22.26
N CYS A 296 17.60 -10.96 23.41
CA CYS A 296 18.07 -10.53 24.73
C CYS A 296 18.22 -11.75 25.66
N PRO A 297 19.45 -12.23 25.92
CA PRO A 297 19.70 -13.15 27.03
C PRO A 297 19.53 -12.37 28.34
N ALA A 298 18.52 -12.72 29.14
CA ALA A 298 18.39 -12.18 30.48
C ALA A 298 19.58 -12.65 31.33
N ALA A 299 20.32 -11.72 31.92
CA ALA A 299 21.43 -12.03 32.81
C ALA A 299 20.90 -12.62 34.13
N SER A 300 20.94 -13.94 34.28
CA SER A 300 20.60 -14.64 35.53
C SER A 300 21.81 -14.63 36.49
N GLY A 301 21.82 -13.66 37.40
CA GLY A 301 22.75 -13.64 38.52
C GLY A 301 22.44 -14.76 39.51
N ASN A 302 23.39 -15.69 39.71
CA ASN A 302 23.32 -16.69 40.78
C ASN A 302 23.69 -16.06 42.13
N ALA A 303 22.78 -16.12 43.10
CA ALA A 303 23.10 -15.99 44.52
C ALA A 303 22.31 -17.06 45.30
N LYS A 304 23.01 -17.90 46.06
CA LYS A 304 22.41 -18.96 46.88
C LYS A 304 22.17 -18.46 48.30
N ASP A 305 21.06 -18.90 48.90
CA ASP A 305 20.79 -18.73 50.32
C ASP A 305 21.89 -19.30 51.21
N ARG A 306 22.19 -18.60 52.32
CA ARG A 306 22.52 -19.23 53.61
C ARG A 306 21.96 -18.43 54.78
N ASP A 307 21.46 -19.21 55.74
CA ASP A 307 20.71 -18.88 56.94
C ASP A 307 21.49 -18.08 58.00
N SER A 308 20.77 -17.30 58.83
CA SER A 308 20.78 -17.37 60.32
C SER A 308 20.47 -16.04 61.05
N GLY A 309 19.69 -16.13 62.14
CA GLY A 309 19.96 -15.31 63.35
C GLY A 309 19.06 -14.12 63.71
N ALA A 310 17.88 -14.42 64.30
CA ALA A 310 17.28 -13.76 65.48
C ALA A 310 16.97 -12.22 65.57
N SER A 311 15.77 -11.96 66.16
CA SER A 311 15.44 -10.87 67.10
C SER A 311 14.76 -9.56 66.63
N THR A 312 13.73 -9.20 67.40
CA THR A 312 13.17 -7.85 67.70
C THR A 312 12.36 -7.04 66.66
N ASN A 313 11.04 -7.15 66.85
CA ASN A 313 9.90 -6.24 66.62
C ASN A 313 10.15 -4.73 66.99
N PRO A 314 9.24 -3.75 66.70
CA PRO A 314 8.68 -3.34 65.40
C PRO A 314 8.60 -1.80 65.18
N SER A 315 8.76 -1.33 63.92
CA SER A 315 8.26 -0.02 63.43
C SER A 315 8.42 0.07 61.89
N THR A 316 7.78 0.95 61.10
CA THR A 316 6.81 2.05 61.36
C THR A 316 5.78 2.11 60.21
N ARG A 317 4.70 2.91 60.32
CA ARG A 317 3.83 3.32 59.18
C ARG A 317 4.53 4.37 58.31
N VAL A 318 4.29 4.36 56.98
CA VAL A 318 3.81 5.51 56.18
C VAL A 318 3.00 4.94 54.99
N ALA A 319 1.94 5.66 54.58
CA ALA A 319 1.12 5.35 53.41
C ALA A 319 1.15 6.51 52.39
N SER A 320 0.49 6.29 51.25
CA SER A 320 -0.03 7.27 50.27
C SER A 320 0.88 7.76 49.11
N ASN A 321 0.36 7.47 47.90
CA ASN A 321 0.15 8.35 46.73
C ASN A 321 1.18 9.43 46.32
N CYS A 322 1.68 9.28 45.10
CA CYS A 322 1.61 10.24 43.97
C CYS A 322 1.60 9.39 42.68
N GLY A 323 0.96 9.72 41.56
CA GLY A 323 0.64 11.03 40.97
C GLY A 323 1.36 11.11 39.62
N PRO A 324 0.70 11.35 38.47
CA PRO A 324 1.34 11.25 37.16
C PRO A 324 2.27 12.44 36.87
N VAL A 325 3.40 12.17 36.22
CA VAL A 325 4.40 13.20 35.87
C VAL A 325 4.22 13.67 34.43
N HIS A 326 3.85 14.94 34.27
CA HIS A 326 4.08 15.73 33.05
C HIS A 326 5.53 16.24 33.03
N LEU A 327 6.19 16.24 31.86
CA LEU A 327 7.36 17.03 31.46
C LEU A 327 7.61 16.70 29.96
N ALA A 328 8.12 17.55 29.08
CA ALA A 328 8.04 19.01 28.92
C ALA A 328 8.51 19.35 27.49
N GLU A 329 8.10 20.50 26.94
CA GLU A 329 8.63 21.00 25.68
C GLU A 329 10.08 21.49 25.85
N THR A 330 10.94 21.23 24.86
CA THR A 330 12.09 22.10 24.58
C THR A 330 12.26 22.25 23.07
N SER A 331 11.97 23.45 22.58
CA SER A 331 12.36 23.90 21.24
C SER A 331 13.83 24.29 21.21
N ARG A 332 14.47 24.20 20.03
CA ARG A 332 15.62 25.02 19.63
C ARG A 332 15.77 25.03 18.10
N VAL A 333 15.75 26.26 17.59
CA VAL A 333 16.16 26.79 16.26
C VAL A 333 16.54 25.78 15.18
#